data_AF-A0A2V9CS80-F1
#
_entry.id   AF-A0A2V9CS80-F1
#
_cell.length_a   1.000
_cell.length_b   1.000
_cell.length_c   1.000
_cell.angle_alpha   90.00
_cell.angle_beta   90.00
_cell.angle_gamma   90.00
#
_symmetry.space_group_name_H-M   'P 1'
#
loop_
_entity.id
_entity.type
_entity.pdbx_description
1 polymer ?
#
loop_
_entity_poly.entity_id
_entity_poly.type
_entity_poly.pdbx_seq_one_letter_code
_entity_poly.pdbx_strand_id
1 'polypeptide(L)'
;MPNDSPYKAALQKLFRTRLVARLDDLRQALKRQSRTTILHALRAVGYLTSYSHAGRYYTLERIPQFDPKGLWRYRQIGFSSRGTLRATLIHLVETSPAGQTHTELQDLLHLRVHDT
;
A
#
# COMPACT_ATOMS: atom_id res chain seq x y z
N MET A 1 23.33 0.71 11.51
CA MET A 1 22.84 1.71 12.48
C MET A 1 21.33 1.77 12.39
N PRO A 2 20.57 1.72 13.50
CA PRO A 2 19.14 1.93 13.43
C PRO A 2 18.91 3.42 13.18
N ASN A 3 18.57 3.76 11.94
CA ASN A 3 18.29 5.13 11.53
C ASN A 3 16.90 5.49 12.08
N ASP A 4 16.84 5.94 13.34
CA ASP A 4 15.60 6.50 13.89
C ASP A 4 15.28 7.79 13.12
N SER A 5 14.53 7.62 12.04
CA SER A 5 14.00 8.71 11.25
C SER A 5 13.27 9.67 12.20
N PRO A 6 13.57 10.98 12.19
CA PRO A 6 12.90 11.95 13.05
C PRO A 6 11.37 12.00 12.83
N TYR A 7 10.91 11.38 11.74
CA TYR A 7 9.52 11.27 11.32
C TYR A 7 8.79 10.04 11.86
N LYS A 8 9.49 9.07 12.47
CA LYS A 8 8.91 7.80 12.94
C LYS A 8 7.77 7.99 13.93
N ALA A 9 7.96 8.83 14.94
CA ALA A 9 6.92 9.11 15.93
C ALA A 9 5.67 9.77 15.31
N ALA A 10 5.87 10.70 14.36
CA ALA A 10 4.77 11.37 13.65
C ALA A 10 3.99 10.38 12.77
N LEU A 11 4.67 9.49 12.05
CA LEU A 11 4.03 8.42 11.26
C LEU A 11 3.26 7.45 12.16
N GLN A 12 3.86 7.00 13.26
CA GLN A 12 3.18 6.13 14.23
C GLN A 12 1.92 6.79 14.81
N LYS A 13 1.99 8.09 15.14
CA LYS A 13 0.84 8.85 15.62
C LYS A 13 -0.27 8.95 14.56
N LEU A 14 0.08 9.28 13.32
CA LEU A 14 -0.87 9.33 12.20
C LEU A 14 -1.57 7.97 12.02
N PHE A 15 -0.78 6.89 11.98
CA PHE A 15 -1.31 5.56 11.70
C PHE A 15 -2.02 4.89 12.88
N ARG A 16 -1.93 5.47 14.08
CA ARG A 16 -2.78 5.08 15.23
C ARG A 16 -4.21 5.61 15.10
N THR A 17 -4.40 6.77 14.46
CA THR A 17 -5.73 7.38 14.28
C THR A 17 -6.33 7.06 12.93
N ARG A 18 -5.51 6.73 11.92
CA ARG A 18 -5.95 6.39 10.56
C ARG A 18 -5.17 5.19 10.03
N LEU A 19 -5.85 4.10 9.67
CA LEU A 19 -5.17 2.90 9.14
C LEU A 19 -4.54 3.13 7.76
N VAL A 20 -5.09 4.06 6.98
CA VAL A 20 -4.67 4.38 5.62
C VAL A 20 -4.60 5.89 5.45
N ALA A 21 -3.56 6.38 4.78
CA ALA A 21 -3.28 7.80 4.60
C ALA A 21 -2.95 8.14 3.13
N ARG A 22 -3.28 9.35 2.70
CA ARG A 22 -2.84 9.92 1.40
C ARG A 22 -1.54 10.70 1.58
N LEU A 23 -0.92 11.09 0.46
CA LEU A 23 0.27 11.94 0.49
C LEU A 23 0.04 13.25 1.25
N ASP A 24 -1.15 13.85 1.15
CA ASP A 24 -1.48 15.10 1.84
C ASP A 24 -1.58 14.94 3.36
N ASP A 25 -2.10 13.81 3.85
CA ASP A 25 -2.08 13.48 5.28
C ASP A 25 -0.64 13.37 5.79
N LEU A 26 0.24 12.75 4.99
CA LEU A 26 1.66 12.60 5.31
C LEU A 26 2.39 13.94 5.29
N ARG A 27 2.05 14.84 4.35
CA ARG A 27 2.60 16.20 4.31
C ARG A 27 2.27 16.96 5.58
N GLN A 28 1.02 16.88 6.04
CA GLN A 28 0.56 17.52 7.27
C GLN A 28 1.23 16.90 8.51
N ALA A 29 1.27 15.57 8.59
CA ALA A 29 1.86 14.88 9.73
C ALA A 29 3.37 15.14 9.86
N LEU A 30 4.10 15.17 8.74
CA LEU A 30 5.55 15.36 8.73
C LEU A 30 5.99 16.82 8.66
N LYS A 31 5.06 17.75 8.40
CA LYS A 31 5.34 19.16 8.08
C LYS A 31 6.36 19.30 6.94
N ARG A 32 6.23 18.45 5.92
CA ARG A 32 7.12 18.41 4.74
C ARG A 32 6.31 18.33 3.46
N GLN A 33 6.71 19.08 2.44
CA GLN A 33 6.06 19.08 1.13
C GLN A 33 6.71 18.09 0.15
N SER A 34 8.00 17.82 0.33
CA SER A 34 8.78 16.94 -0.55
C SER A 34 8.29 15.49 -0.50
N ARG A 35 7.77 15.01 -1.64
CA ARG A 35 7.37 13.61 -1.81
C ARG A 35 8.53 12.66 -1.53
N THR A 36 9.72 12.98 -2.02
CA THR A 36 10.92 12.15 -1.82
C THR A 36 11.26 12.00 -0.35
N THR A 37 11.21 13.09 0.43
CA THR A 37 11.45 13.05 1.87
C THR A 37 10.40 12.23 2.60
N ILE A 38 9.12 12.38 2.23
CA ILE A 38 8.02 11.60 2.81
C ILE A 38 8.20 10.12 2.53
N LEU A 39 8.50 9.73 1.28
CA LEU A 39 8.70 8.34 0.91
C LEU A 39 9.94 7.74 1.59
N HIS A 40 11.01 8.52 1.73
CA HIS A 40 12.18 8.11 2.50
C HIS A 40 11.83 7.86 3.98
N ALA A 41 11.04 8.75 4.59
CA ALA A 41 10.55 8.58 5.96
C ALA A 41 9.68 7.32 6.12
N LEU A 42 8.81 7.04 5.15
CA LEU A 42 7.97 5.84 5.12
C LEU A 42 8.81 4.56 4.97
N ARG A 43 9.82 4.55 4.10
CA ARG A 43 10.75 3.41 3.94
C ARG A 43 11.41 3.03 5.27
N ALA A 44 11.78 4.02 6.08
CA ALA A 44 12.42 3.78 7.37
C ALA A 44 11.52 3.08 8.41
N VAL A 45 10.20 3.03 8.19
CA VAL A 45 9.24 2.41 9.14
C VAL A 45 8.51 1.19 8.58
N GLY A 46 8.82 0.76 7.35
CA GLY A 46 8.10 -0.30 6.64
C GLY A 46 6.71 0.16 6.21
N TYR A 47 6.47 0.26 4.90
CA TYR A 47 5.22 0.78 4.38
C TYR A 47 4.78 0.06 3.11
N LEU A 48 3.47 0.08 2.89
CA LEU A 48 2.83 -0.44 1.69
C LEU A 48 2.11 0.69 0.96
N THR A 49 2.07 0.55 -0.36
CA THR A 49 1.30 1.42 -1.24
C THR A 49 0.10 0.64 -1.76
N SER A 50 -1.04 1.30 -1.93
CA SER A 50 -2.20 0.65 -2.51
C SER A 50 -1.91 0.21 -3.94
N TYR A 51 -2.32 -0.99 -4.33
CA TYR A 51 -2.31 -1.37 -5.74
C TYR A 51 -3.50 -0.75 -6.49
N SER A 52 -4.54 -0.38 -5.76
CA SER A 52 -5.72 0.34 -6.26
C SER A 52 -5.52 1.86 -6.28
N HIS A 53 -6.46 2.58 -6.91
CA HIS A 53 -6.52 4.06 -6.91
C HIS A 53 -5.20 4.73 -7.33
N ALA A 54 -4.50 4.15 -8.32
CA ALA A 54 -3.21 4.63 -8.83
C ALA A 54 -2.13 4.81 -7.74
N GLY A 55 -2.13 3.96 -6.69
CA GLY A 55 -1.10 4.01 -5.64
C GLY A 55 -1.13 5.26 -4.77
N ARG A 56 -2.31 5.88 -4.62
CA ARG A 56 -2.48 7.13 -3.86
C ARG A 56 -2.56 6.96 -2.35
N TYR A 57 -2.63 5.73 -1.85
CA TYR A 57 -2.81 5.42 -0.44
C TYR A 57 -1.62 4.64 0.12
N TYR A 58 -1.31 4.93 1.38
CA TYR A 58 -0.19 4.37 2.12
C TYR A 58 -0.65 3.81 3.46
N THR A 59 -0.01 2.74 3.92
CA THR A 59 -0.18 2.16 5.25
C THR A 59 1.15 1.60 5.76
N LEU A 60 1.26 1.30 7.05
CA LEU A 60 2.43 0.60 7.60
C LEU A 60 2.25 -0.91 7.43
N GLU A 61 3.34 -1.63 7.15
CA GLU A 61 3.32 -3.08 6.90
C GLU A 61 2.64 -3.90 8.01
N ARG A 62 2.73 -3.42 9.26
CA ARG A 62 2.13 -4.08 10.44
C ARG A 62 0.61 -3.88 10.61
N ILE A 63 -0.03 -3.07 9.76
CA ILE A 63 -1.46 -2.70 9.90
C ILE A 63 -2.38 -3.67 9.16
N PRO A 64 -2.14 -4.01 7.89
CA PRO A 64 -2.98 -4.95 7.16
C PRO A 64 -3.03 -6.32 7.81
N GLN A 65 -4.23 -6.90 7.85
CA GLN A 65 -4.42 -8.34 8.05
C GLN A 65 -4.72 -8.94 6.69
N PHE A 66 -3.70 -9.53 6.07
CA PHE A 66 -3.82 -10.11 4.74
C PHE A 66 -4.63 -11.41 4.76
N ASP A 67 -5.42 -11.61 3.72
CA ASP A 67 -6.08 -12.88 3.43
C ASP A 67 -5.06 -13.93 2.94
N PRO A 68 -5.47 -15.20 2.75
CA PRO A 68 -4.57 -16.25 2.24
C PRO A 68 -3.94 -15.95 0.88
N LYS A 69 -4.48 -15.01 0.10
CA LYS A 69 -3.94 -14.56 -1.19
C LYS A 69 -2.97 -13.39 -1.05
N GLY A 70 -2.69 -12.94 0.18
CA GLY A 70 -1.82 -11.82 0.45
C GLY A 70 -2.46 -10.46 0.18
N LEU A 71 -3.78 -10.38 0.10
CA LEU A 71 -4.53 -9.16 -0.18
C LEU A 71 -5.22 -8.64 1.08
N TRP A 72 -5.24 -7.32 1.23
CA TRP A 72 -5.99 -6.64 2.27
C TRP A 72 -6.81 -5.52 1.66
N ARG A 73 -8.09 -5.48 2.01
CA ARG A 73 -9.00 -4.43 1.57
C ARG A 73 -9.43 -3.58 2.75
N TYR A 74 -9.15 -2.29 2.65
CA TYR A 74 -9.66 -1.28 3.56
C TYR A 74 -10.66 -0.40 2.83
N ARG A 75 -11.96 -0.62 3.09
CA ARG A 75 -13.05 -0.04 2.29
C ARG A 75 -12.85 -0.44 0.82
N GLN A 76 -12.76 0.52 -0.09
CA GLN A 76 -12.48 0.27 -1.51
C GLN A 76 -10.99 0.24 -1.87
N ILE A 77 -10.10 0.41 -0.90
CA ILE A 77 -8.65 0.51 -1.14
C ILE A 77 -8.02 -0.86 -0.93
N GLY A 78 -7.41 -1.39 -1.99
CA GLY A 78 -6.65 -2.64 -1.96
C GLY A 78 -5.15 -2.44 -1.73
N PHE A 79 -4.58 -3.25 -0.85
CA PHE A 79 -3.15 -3.43 -0.58
C PHE A 79 -2.75 -4.89 -0.74
N SER A 80 -1.47 -5.10 -1.00
CA SER A 80 -0.88 -6.43 -1.14
C SER A 80 0.37 -6.53 -0.29
N SER A 81 0.60 -7.71 0.30
CA SER A 81 1.83 -8.04 1.03
C SER A 81 3.07 -7.99 0.15
N ARG A 82 2.90 -8.06 -1.18
CA ARG A 82 3.97 -7.96 -2.18
C ARG A 82 4.33 -6.51 -2.54
N GLY A 83 3.67 -5.52 -1.95
CA GLY A 83 4.01 -4.10 -2.04
C GLY A 83 3.60 -3.38 -3.33
N THR A 84 3.80 -3.99 -4.51
CA THR A 84 3.44 -3.39 -5.81
C THR A 84 2.37 -4.18 -6.54
N LEU A 85 1.56 -3.50 -7.36
CA LEU A 85 0.57 -4.16 -8.21
C LEU A 85 1.22 -5.24 -9.10
N ARG A 86 2.36 -4.94 -9.73
CA ARG A 86 3.09 -5.89 -10.57
C ARG A 86 3.53 -7.15 -9.81
N ALA A 87 4.16 -6.98 -8.64
CA ALA A 87 4.58 -8.13 -7.83
C ALA A 87 3.38 -8.94 -7.33
N THR A 88 2.25 -8.28 -7.08
CA THR A 88 0.98 -8.93 -6.73
C THR A 88 0.43 -9.74 -7.89
N LEU A 89 0.40 -9.18 -9.09
CA LEU A 89 -0.06 -9.85 -10.31
C LEU A 89 0.80 -11.09 -10.63
N ILE A 90 2.13 -10.95 -10.58
CA ILE A 90 3.06 -12.08 -10.80
C ILE A 90 2.74 -13.21 -9.81
N HIS A 91 2.62 -12.88 -8.51
CA HIS A 91 2.35 -13.88 -7.48
C HIS A 91 1.00 -14.58 -7.68
N LEU A 92 -0.06 -13.85 -8.04
CA LEU A 92 -1.38 -14.41 -8.27
C LEU A 92 -1.41 -15.32 -9.51
N VAL A 93 -0.68 -14.96 -10.57
CA VAL A 93 -0.54 -15.78 -11.78
C VAL A 93 0.23 -17.07 -11.47
N GLU A 94 1.36 -16.98 -10.75
CA GLU A 94 2.21 -18.13 -10.42
C GLU A 94 1.57 -19.12 -9.44
N THR A 95 0.70 -18.64 -8.56
CA THR A 95 0.03 -19.48 -7.55
C THR A 95 -1.34 -19.99 -7.96
N SER A 96 -1.83 -19.59 -9.14
CA SER A 96 -3.08 -20.11 -9.69
C SER A 96 -2.88 -21.51 -10.28
N PRO A 97 -3.61 -22.54 -9.82
CA PRO A 97 -3.42 -23.92 -10.28
C PRO A 97 -3.70 -24.18 -11.77
N ALA A 98 -4.28 -23.22 -12.51
CA ALA A 98 -4.76 -23.46 -13.88
C ALA A 98 -4.58 -22.28 -14.85
N GLY A 99 -3.73 -21.29 -14.55
CA GLY A 99 -3.55 -20.11 -15.39
C GLY A 99 -4.78 -19.21 -15.37
N GLN A 100 -4.86 -18.31 -14.39
CA GLN A 100 -5.96 -17.34 -14.34
C GLN A 100 -5.94 -16.45 -15.58
N THR A 101 -7.08 -16.37 -16.27
CA THR A 101 -7.25 -15.45 -17.41
C THR A 101 -7.26 -14.00 -16.92
N HIS A 102 -6.88 -13.05 -17.78
CA HIS A 102 -6.75 -11.63 -17.45
C HIS A 102 -8.02 -11.04 -16.76
N THR A 103 -9.19 -11.58 -17.12
CA THR A 103 -10.50 -11.21 -16.58
C THR A 103 -10.70 -11.66 -15.13
N GLU A 104 -10.29 -12.88 -14.77
CA GLU A 104 -10.37 -13.37 -13.38
C GLU A 104 -9.44 -12.59 -12.44
N LEU A 105 -8.28 -12.16 -12.94
CA LEU A 105 -7.36 -11.28 -12.21
C LEU A 105 -7.94 -9.88 -12.00
N GLN A 106 -8.70 -9.35 -12.96
CA GLN A 106 -9.38 -8.05 -12.82
C GLN A 106 -10.51 -8.09 -11.78
N ASP A 107 -11.33 -9.15 -11.80
CA ASP A 107 -12.39 -9.36 -10.82
C ASP A 107 -11.81 -9.57 -9.43
N LEU A 108 -10.75 -10.38 -9.31
CA LEU A 108 -10.10 -10.67 -8.03
C LEU A 108 -9.44 -9.42 -7.43
N LEU A 109 -8.89 -8.53 -8.27
CA LEU A 109 -8.29 -7.27 -7.81
C LEU A 109 -9.30 -6.12 -7.67
N HIS A 110 -10.54 -6.30 -8.14
CA HIS A 110 -11.56 -5.25 -8.27
C HIS A 110 -11.00 -3.95 -8.84
N LEU A 111 -10.05 -4.06 -9.77
CA LEU A 111 -9.49 -2.92 -10.48
C LEU A 111 -10.51 -2.53 -11.53
N ARG A 112 -11.45 -1.63 -11.18
CA ARG A 112 -12.20 -0.94 -12.22
C ARG A 112 -11.18 -0.22 -13.09
N VAL A 113 -11.05 -0.68 -14.33
CA VAL A 113 -10.44 0.04 -15.42
C VAL A 113 -11.25 1.34 -15.52
N HIS A 114 -10.72 2.43 -14.96
CA HIS A 114 -11.15 3.73 -15.45
C HIS A 114 -10.31 3.96 -16.69
N ASP A 115 -10.92 3.68 -17.84
CA ASP A 115 -10.50 4.27 -19.10
C ASP A 115 -10.59 5.80 -18.94
N THR A 116 -9.43 6.45 -18.98
CA THR A 116 -9.29 7.89 -19.29
C THR A 116 -7.95 8.09 -19.96
#